data_AF-A0A1B6H2D5-F1
#
_entry.id   AF-A0A1B6H2D5-F1
#
_cell.length_a   1.000
_cell.length_b   1.000
_cell.length_c   1.000
_cell.angle_alpha   90.00
_cell.angle_beta   90.00
_cell.angle_gamma   90.00
#
_symmetry.space_group_name_H-M   'P 1'
#
loop_
_entity.id
_entity.type
_entity.pdbx_description
1 polymer ?
#
loop_
_entity_poly.entity_id
_entity_poly.type
_entity_poly.pdbx_seq_one_letter_code
_entity_poly.pdbx_strand_id
1 'polypeptide(L)'
;LKNLKWMDEETKKAALVKLNSMKFIVGYPDELLNDSIIIEEYKGVYDQFVDENLFESDMKIRRWFWHRELKKYRKPEDRHDWRKSTSVAIVNAFYSPLSNTIILPAGILQGVFFNKKNTESINYGAIGTIIGHEITHGFDDQGSQFNYNGDLEDWWTVQTKHTFQQKKDLIVKQYSKFVEPLTGLHLNGNNTQGENIADNGGVILSYRAAFADNNFEK
;
A
#
# COMPACT_ATOMS: atom_id res chain seq x y z
N LEU A 1 -9.78 6.95 -14.46
CA LEU A 1 -9.53 8.41 -14.40
C LEU A 1 -10.15 9.18 -15.57
N LYS A 2 -9.79 8.92 -16.84
CA LYS A 2 -10.29 9.68 -18.01
C LYS A 2 -11.83 9.83 -18.08
N ASN A 3 -12.57 8.79 -17.68
CA ASN A 3 -14.04 8.76 -17.76
C ASN A 3 -14.76 9.27 -16.49
N LEU A 4 -14.04 9.78 -15.48
CA LEU A 4 -14.67 10.28 -14.25
C LEU A 4 -15.29 11.66 -14.48
N LYS A 5 -16.63 11.75 -14.46
CA LYS A 5 -17.36 12.99 -14.75
C LYS A 5 -17.33 14.02 -13.61
N TRP A 6 -16.97 13.61 -12.40
CA TRP A 6 -17.03 14.44 -11.19
C TRP A 6 -15.74 15.20 -10.89
N MET A 7 -14.67 14.89 -11.62
CA MET A 7 -13.34 15.47 -11.48
C MET A 7 -13.09 16.40 -12.65
N ASP A 8 -12.55 17.60 -12.39
CA ASP A 8 -12.16 18.53 -13.45
C ASP A 8 -10.92 18.04 -14.24
N GLU A 9 -10.67 18.64 -15.40
CA GLU A 9 -9.59 18.22 -16.30
C GLU A 9 -8.18 18.48 -15.75
N GLU A 10 -8.01 19.51 -14.93
CA GLU A 10 -6.72 19.82 -14.28
C GLU A 10 -6.37 18.73 -13.28
N THR A 11 -7.30 18.40 -12.38
CA THR A 11 -7.13 17.35 -11.37
C THR A 11 -6.99 15.97 -12.02
N LYS A 12 -7.70 15.69 -13.13
CA LYS A 12 -7.52 14.44 -13.89
C LYS A 12 -6.11 14.30 -14.44
N LYS A 13 -5.52 15.38 -14.98
CA LYS A 13 -4.14 15.37 -15.49
C LYS A 13 -3.16 15.10 -14.36
N ALA A 14 -3.29 15.78 -13.23
CA ALA A 14 -2.46 15.55 -12.06
C ALA A 14 -2.60 14.12 -11.51
N ALA A 15 -3.83 13.58 -11.46
CA ALA A 15 -4.09 12.21 -11.02
C ALA A 15 -3.45 11.17 -11.96
N LEU A 16 -3.45 11.43 -13.28
CA LEU A 16 -2.77 10.59 -14.26
C LEU A 16 -1.25 10.65 -14.11
N VAL A 17 -0.67 11.82 -13.82
CA VAL A 17 0.75 11.94 -13.50
C VAL A 17 1.08 11.10 -12.27
N LYS A 18 0.31 11.25 -11.18
CA LYS A 18 0.48 10.44 -9.97
C LYS A 18 0.41 8.94 -10.26
N LEU A 19 -0.61 8.48 -10.97
CA LEU A 19 -0.77 7.07 -11.34
C LEU A 19 0.41 6.56 -12.16
N ASN A 20 0.86 7.32 -13.16
CA ASN A 20 1.97 6.92 -14.04
C ASN A 20 3.33 6.96 -13.33
N SER A 21 3.45 7.74 -12.25
CA SER A 21 4.63 7.78 -11.39
C SER A 21 4.62 6.73 -10.27
N MET A 22 3.54 5.97 -10.11
CA MET A 22 3.48 4.89 -9.11
C MET A 22 4.51 3.81 -9.42
N LYS A 23 5.27 3.42 -8.40
CA LYS A 23 6.25 2.33 -8.49
C LYS A 23 5.68 1.04 -7.92
N PHE A 24 6.23 -0.08 -8.38
CA PHE A 24 5.87 -1.41 -7.88
C PHE A 24 7.12 -2.14 -7.40
N ILE A 25 7.06 -2.71 -6.21
CA ILE A 25 8.05 -3.66 -5.69
C ILE A 25 7.32 -4.99 -5.53
N VAL A 26 7.74 -6.02 -6.27
CA VAL A 26 7.04 -7.31 -6.35
C VAL A 26 7.95 -8.44 -5.87
N GLY A 27 7.47 -9.24 -4.94
CA GLY A 27 8.20 -10.34 -4.32
C GLY A 27 9.20 -9.85 -3.28
N TYR A 28 10.35 -9.37 -3.75
CA TYR A 28 11.46 -8.93 -2.92
C TYR A 28 12.31 -7.92 -3.69
N PRO A 29 13.04 -7.04 -2.99
CA PRO A 29 14.00 -6.11 -3.59
C PRO A 29 15.28 -6.83 -4.06
N ASP A 30 15.97 -6.26 -5.04
CA ASP A 30 17.20 -6.86 -5.60
C ASP A 30 18.34 -6.91 -4.56
N GLU A 31 18.37 -6.00 -3.60
CA GLU A 31 19.39 -5.94 -2.55
C GLU A 31 19.40 -7.19 -1.65
N LEU A 32 18.27 -7.89 -1.51
CA LEU A 32 18.23 -9.17 -0.77
C LEU A 32 18.99 -10.29 -1.47
N LEU A 33 19.28 -10.16 -2.77
CA LEU A 33 20.10 -11.11 -3.52
C LEU A 33 21.61 -10.82 -3.42
N ASN A 34 22.00 -9.76 -2.69
CA ASN A 34 23.40 -9.35 -2.55
C ASN A 34 23.88 -9.46 -1.10
N ASP A 35 24.60 -10.54 -0.80
CA ASP A 35 25.15 -10.82 0.52
C ASP A 35 25.98 -9.67 1.09
N SER A 36 26.74 -8.96 0.25
CA SER A 36 27.59 -7.86 0.72
C SER A 36 26.77 -6.69 1.26
N ILE A 37 25.67 -6.34 0.59
CA ILE A 37 24.75 -5.29 1.04
C ILE A 37 24.10 -5.70 2.37
N ILE A 38 23.67 -6.94 2.49
CA ILE A 38 23.02 -7.46 3.70
C ILE A 38 24.00 -7.51 4.89
N ILE A 39 25.20 -8.03 4.67
CA ILE A 39 26.25 -8.11 5.70
C ILE A 39 26.63 -6.71 6.19
N GLU A 40 26.76 -5.74 5.28
CA GLU A 40 27.08 -4.37 5.64
C GLU A 40 25.94 -3.71 6.45
N GLU A 41 24.69 -3.86 6.00
CA GLU A 41 23.52 -3.26 6.65
C GLU A 41 23.32 -3.75 8.08
N TYR A 42 23.56 -5.04 8.32
CA TYR A 42 23.37 -5.70 9.63
C TYR A 42 24.67 -5.92 10.40
N LYS A 43 25.75 -5.23 10.02
CA LYS A 43 27.06 -5.38 10.65
C LYS A 43 27.01 -5.13 12.17
N GLY A 44 27.44 -6.13 12.93
CA GLY A 44 27.50 -6.08 14.40
C GLY A 44 26.18 -6.36 15.12
N VAL A 45 25.11 -6.74 14.40
CA VAL A 45 23.85 -7.16 15.04
C VAL A 45 24.01 -8.49 15.79
N TYR A 46 24.79 -9.42 15.24
CA TYR A 46 25.04 -10.73 15.87
C TYR A 46 25.81 -10.61 17.19
N ASP A 47 26.66 -9.59 17.32
CA ASP A 47 27.40 -9.31 18.56
C ASP A 47 26.49 -8.84 19.71
N GLN A 48 25.22 -8.53 19.42
CA GLN A 48 24.24 -8.10 20.43
C GLN A 48 23.54 -9.26 21.12
N PHE A 49 23.64 -10.48 20.58
CA PHE A 49 23.03 -11.67 21.18
C PHE A 49 23.81 -12.10 22.43
N VAL A 50 23.06 -12.56 23.44
CA VAL A 50 23.58 -13.08 24.70
C VAL A 50 23.02 -14.47 24.89
N ASP A 51 23.92 -15.45 24.98
CA ASP A 51 23.55 -16.85 25.16
C ASP A 51 22.69 -17.02 26.42
N GLU A 52 21.62 -17.80 26.27
CA GLU A 52 20.64 -18.12 27.33
C GLU A 52 19.95 -16.91 27.99
N ASN A 53 20.10 -15.70 27.44
CA ASN A 53 19.45 -14.50 27.96
C ASN A 53 18.72 -13.71 26.85
N LEU A 54 17.48 -14.12 26.60
CA LEU A 54 16.62 -13.49 25.59
C LEU A 54 16.33 -12.01 25.89
N PHE A 55 16.08 -11.67 27.17
CA PHE A 55 15.74 -10.30 27.55
C PHE A 55 16.90 -9.34 27.30
N GLU A 56 18.12 -9.73 27.66
CA GLU A 56 19.30 -8.91 27.40
C GLU A 56 19.60 -8.79 25.91
N SER A 57 19.44 -9.89 25.15
CA SER A 57 19.56 -9.87 23.69
C SER A 57 18.58 -8.89 23.05
N ASP A 58 17.30 -8.95 23.40
CA ASP A 58 16.26 -8.04 22.88
C ASP A 58 16.60 -6.57 23.19
N MET A 59 17.00 -6.27 24.43
CA MET A 59 17.37 -4.90 24.82
C MET A 59 18.61 -4.38 24.06
N LYS A 60 19.63 -5.20 23.83
CA LYS A 60 20.82 -4.83 23.06
C LYS A 60 20.50 -4.64 21.58
N ILE A 61 19.73 -5.55 20.99
CA ILE A 61 19.29 -5.47 19.59
C ILE A 61 18.45 -4.21 19.35
N ARG A 62 17.47 -3.90 20.23
CA ARG A 62 16.68 -2.67 20.16
C ARG A 62 17.55 -1.42 20.20
N ARG A 63 18.54 -1.38 21.10
CA ARG A 63 19.48 -0.27 21.20
C ARG A 63 20.31 -0.13 19.92
N TRP A 64 20.76 -1.24 19.34
CA TRP A 64 21.49 -1.25 18.07
C TRP A 64 20.64 -0.68 16.92
N PHE A 65 19.38 -1.12 16.78
CA PHE A 65 18.43 -0.57 15.80
C PHE A 65 18.20 0.93 16.02
N TRP A 66 18.02 1.37 17.26
CA TRP A 66 17.86 2.78 17.57
C TRP A 66 19.07 3.62 17.14
N HIS A 67 20.30 3.17 17.44
CA HIS A 67 21.51 3.85 17.00
C HIS A 67 21.66 3.87 15.48
N ARG A 68 21.25 2.80 14.79
CA ARG A 68 21.23 2.75 13.32
C ARG A 68 20.28 3.80 12.74
N GLU A 69 19.06 3.92 13.26
CA GLU A 69 18.10 4.93 12.79
C GLU A 69 18.57 6.36 13.12
N LEU A 70 19.14 6.60 14.31
CA LEU A 70 19.71 7.91 14.67
C LEU A 70 20.80 8.38 13.69
N LYS A 71 21.60 7.46 13.13
CA LYS A 71 22.62 7.80 12.12
C LYS A 71 22.04 8.31 10.79
N LYS A 72 20.74 8.09 10.54
CA LYS A 72 20.05 8.57 9.34
C LYS A 72 19.51 9.99 9.50
N TYR A 73 19.41 10.53 10.72
CA TYR A 73 18.72 11.79 11.00
C TYR A 73 19.20 13.02 10.18
N ARG A 74 20.49 13.10 9.84
CA ARG A 74 21.06 14.20 9.03
C ARG A 74 21.36 13.81 7.59
N LYS A 75 20.96 12.61 7.16
CA LYS A 75 21.18 12.13 5.80
C LYS A 75 19.95 12.43 4.96
N PRO A 76 20.11 12.60 3.62
CA PRO A 76 18.99 12.65 2.72
C PRO A 76 18.09 11.42 2.92
N GLU A 77 16.78 11.66 2.87
CA GLU A 77 15.80 10.60 3.01
C GLU A 77 15.78 9.72 1.75
N ASP A 78 16.07 8.43 1.91
CA ASP A 78 15.79 7.45 0.87
C ASP A 78 14.33 7.04 0.94
N ARG A 79 13.50 7.66 0.09
CA ARG A 79 12.07 7.39 0.01
C ARG A 79 11.76 6.02 -0.58
N HIS A 80 12.70 5.41 -1.30
CA HIS A 80 12.48 4.14 -1.98
C HIS A 80 13.01 2.95 -1.18
N ASP A 81 13.48 3.19 0.05
CA ASP A 81 13.89 2.14 0.97
C ASP A 81 12.70 1.28 1.37
N TRP A 82 12.56 0.13 0.71
CA TRP A 82 11.49 -0.85 0.93
C TRP A 82 11.43 -1.33 2.39
N ARG A 83 12.55 -1.32 3.12
CA ARG A 83 12.67 -1.81 4.51
C ARG A 83 11.86 -0.96 5.48
N LYS A 84 11.53 0.28 5.09
CA LYS A 84 10.67 1.18 5.87
C LYS A 84 9.20 0.78 5.79
N SER A 85 8.82 0.08 4.73
CA SER A 85 7.44 -0.22 4.44
C SER A 85 7.04 -1.61 4.90
N THR A 86 7.88 -2.65 4.72
CA THR A 86 7.49 -4.03 5.07
C THR A 86 8.66 -5.04 5.03
N SER A 87 8.36 -6.32 5.27
CA SER A 87 9.23 -7.49 5.10
C SER A 87 8.67 -8.43 4.02
N VAL A 88 9.55 -9.19 3.36
CA VAL A 88 9.20 -10.06 2.21
C VAL A 88 8.37 -11.28 2.58
N ALA A 89 8.50 -11.77 3.81
CA ALA A 89 7.85 -12.98 4.31
C ALA A 89 6.46 -12.70 4.93
N ILE A 90 5.83 -11.58 4.58
CA ILE A 90 4.53 -11.17 5.09
C ILE A 90 3.44 -11.50 4.07
N VAL A 91 2.32 -12.04 4.54
CA VAL A 91 1.11 -12.24 3.74
C VAL A 91 0.26 -10.98 3.83
N ASN A 92 0.65 -9.94 3.09
CA ASN A 92 -0.07 -8.67 3.00
C ASN A 92 0.36 -7.89 1.74
N ALA A 93 -0.25 -6.74 1.45
CA ALA A 93 0.15 -5.77 0.44
C ALA A 93 0.09 -4.34 1.03
N PHE A 94 0.78 -3.38 0.40
CA PHE A 94 0.89 -2.02 0.94
C PHE A 94 1.03 -0.96 -0.15
N TYR A 95 0.48 0.23 0.11
CA TYR A 95 0.78 1.48 -0.58
C TYR A 95 1.49 2.45 0.37
N SER A 96 2.61 3.03 -0.07
CA SER A 96 3.30 4.10 0.64
C SER A 96 3.06 5.45 -0.04
N PRO A 97 2.35 6.40 0.60
CA PRO A 97 2.11 7.71 0.02
C PRO A 97 3.39 8.54 -0.12
N LEU A 98 4.35 8.39 0.81
CA LEU A 98 5.60 9.17 0.83
C LEU A 98 6.53 8.87 -0.35
N SER A 99 6.40 7.69 -0.94
CA SER A 99 7.19 7.24 -2.08
C SER A 99 6.35 6.90 -3.30
N ASN A 100 5.03 7.09 -3.22
CA ASN A 100 4.06 6.71 -4.24
C ASN A 100 4.31 5.28 -4.77
N THR A 101 4.52 4.33 -3.85
CA THR A 101 4.98 2.98 -4.20
C THR A 101 4.03 1.91 -3.65
N ILE A 102 3.69 0.94 -4.50
CA ILE A 102 2.93 -0.27 -4.15
C ILE A 102 3.91 -1.41 -3.93
N ILE A 103 3.69 -2.18 -2.86
CA ILE A 103 4.57 -3.26 -2.45
C ILE A 103 3.74 -4.54 -2.31
N LEU A 104 4.16 -5.56 -3.04
CA LEU A 104 3.56 -6.90 -3.05
C LEU A 104 4.62 -7.91 -2.59
N PRO A 105 4.81 -8.11 -1.28
CA PRO A 105 5.73 -9.11 -0.74
C PRO A 105 5.55 -10.51 -1.33
N ALA A 106 6.62 -11.30 -1.40
CA ALA A 106 6.57 -12.67 -1.87
C ALA A 106 5.57 -13.52 -1.07
N GLY A 107 5.39 -13.22 0.22
CA GLY A 107 4.45 -13.90 1.10
C GLY A 107 2.98 -13.83 0.66
N ILE A 108 2.51 -12.78 -0.02
CA ILE A 108 1.12 -12.75 -0.52
C ILE A 108 0.95 -13.42 -1.89
N LEU A 109 2.04 -13.62 -2.63
CA LEU A 109 2.03 -14.15 -4.01
C LEU A 109 1.96 -15.68 -4.05
N GLN A 110 1.01 -16.26 -3.34
CA GLN A 110 0.85 -17.72 -3.22
C GLN A 110 -0.61 -18.16 -3.08
N GLY A 111 -0.84 -19.46 -3.26
CA GLY A 111 -2.12 -20.10 -2.96
C GLY A 111 -3.29 -19.52 -3.75
N VAL A 112 -4.36 -19.16 -3.02
CA VAL A 112 -5.58 -18.60 -3.62
C VAL A 112 -5.40 -17.15 -4.07
N PHE A 113 -4.42 -16.42 -3.51
CA PHE A 113 -4.16 -15.05 -3.91
C PHE A 113 -3.56 -15.00 -5.30
N PHE A 114 -2.52 -15.79 -5.53
CA PHE A 114 -1.90 -15.90 -6.84
C PHE A 114 -1.30 -17.29 -7.09
N ASN A 115 -1.60 -17.84 -8.25
CA ASN A 115 -0.89 -18.99 -8.79
C ASN A 115 -0.98 -18.96 -10.31
N LYS A 116 0.14 -19.23 -11.00
CA LYS A 116 0.16 -19.35 -12.47
C LYS A 116 -0.76 -20.47 -12.99
N LYS A 117 -1.08 -21.46 -12.16
CA LYS A 117 -1.99 -22.57 -12.50
C LYS A 117 -3.47 -22.26 -12.23
N ASN A 118 -3.79 -21.14 -11.57
CA ASN A 118 -5.18 -20.73 -11.36
C ASN A 118 -5.80 -20.26 -12.69
N THR A 119 -7.13 -20.29 -12.78
CA THR A 119 -7.83 -19.57 -13.85
C THR A 119 -7.61 -18.07 -13.67
N GLU A 120 -7.65 -17.32 -14.78
CA GLU A 120 -7.52 -15.86 -14.73
C GLU A 120 -8.60 -15.23 -13.85
N SER A 121 -9.82 -15.76 -13.85
CA SER A 121 -10.90 -15.33 -12.94
C SER A 121 -10.53 -15.38 -11.46
N ILE A 122 -9.78 -16.39 -11.02
CA ILE A 122 -9.31 -16.49 -9.64
C ILE A 122 -8.20 -15.45 -9.40
N ASN A 123 -7.22 -15.34 -10.30
CA ASN A 123 -6.12 -14.39 -10.13
C ASN A 123 -6.61 -12.93 -10.14
N TYR A 124 -7.50 -12.55 -11.06
CA TYR A 124 -8.13 -11.22 -11.05
C TYR A 124 -9.01 -11.03 -9.81
N GLY A 125 -9.83 -12.02 -9.45
CA GLY A 125 -10.70 -11.94 -8.27
C GLY A 125 -9.93 -11.74 -6.96
N ALA A 126 -8.75 -12.36 -6.84
CA ALA A 126 -7.91 -12.31 -5.66
C ALA A 126 -6.80 -11.24 -5.78
N ILE A 127 -5.60 -11.60 -6.28
CA ILE A 127 -4.47 -10.65 -6.34
C ILE A 127 -4.78 -9.41 -7.19
N GLY A 128 -5.59 -9.53 -8.24
CA GLY A 128 -6.01 -8.38 -9.05
C GLY A 128 -6.79 -7.35 -8.23
N THR A 129 -7.72 -7.81 -7.38
CA THR A 129 -8.46 -6.95 -6.45
C THR A 129 -7.52 -6.27 -5.45
N ILE A 130 -6.56 -7.01 -4.90
CA ILE A 130 -5.56 -6.46 -3.97
C ILE A 130 -4.70 -5.40 -4.66
N ILE A 131 -4.20 -5.65 -5.88
CA ILE A 131 -3.44 -4.66 -6.63
C ILE A 131 -4.28 -3.40 -6.89
N GLY A 132 -5.55 -3.58 -7.28
CA GLY A 132 -6.47 -2.46 -7.45
C GLY A 132 -6.73 -1.68 -6.15
N HIS A 133 -6.78 -2.39 -5.01
CA HIS A 133 -6.93 -1.80 -3.69
C HIS A 133 -5.73 -0.91 -3.36
N GLU A 134 -4.50 -1.40 -3.51
CA GLU A 134 -3.27 -0.62 -3.27
C GLU A 134 -3.13 0.57 -4.24
N ILE A 135 -3.54 0.43 -5.51
CA ILE A 135 -3.59 1.57 -6.44
C ILE A 135 -4.56 2.64 -5.94
N THR A 136 -5.70 2.22 -5.38
CA THR A 136 -6.75 3.12 -4.92
C THR A 136 -6.34 3.87 -3.66
N HIS A 137 -5.52 3.29 -2.78
CA HIS A 137 -4.92 4.00 -1.64
C HIS A 137 -4.15 5.26 -2.06
N GLY A 138 -3.57 5.30 -3.26
CA GLY A 138 -2.97 6.53 -3.80
C GLY A 138 -3.95 7.69 -4.01
N PHE A 139 -5.26 7.46 -3.91
CA PHE A 139 -6.31 8.44 -4.17
C PHE A 139 -7.43 8.41 -3.11
N ASP A 140 -7.26 7.70 -1.99
CA ASP A 140 -8.21 7.65 -0.90
C ASP A 140 -8.19 8.94 -0.05
N ASP A 141 -8.80 8.95 1.13
CA ASP A 141 -8.82 10.14 2.01
C ASP A 141 -7.44 10.61 2.48
N GLN A 142 -6.45 9.73 2.58
CA GLN A 142 -5.07 10.06 2.98
C GLN A 142 -4.16 10.23 1.77
N GLY A 143 -4.12 9.26 0.87
CA GLY A 143 -3.25 9.27 -0.30
C GLY A 143 -3.56 10.42 -1.25
N SER A 144 -4.82 10.88 -1.35
CA SER A 144 -5.16 12.07 -2.14
C SER A 144 -4.45 13.35 -1.66
N GLN A 145 -3.94 13.40 -0.43
CA GLN A 145 -3.23 14.56 0.10
C GLN A 145 -1.76 14.64 -0.36
N PHE A 146 -1.25 13.57 -0.95
CA PHE A 146 0.14 13.49 -1.43
C PHE A 146 0.19 13.57 -2.95
N ASN A 147 1.09 14.40 -3.48
CA ASN A 147 1.31 14.52 -4.92
C ASN A 147 2.03 13.27 -5.50
N TYR A 148 2.39 13.33 -6.79
CA TYR A 148 3.07 12.23 -7.48
C TYR A 148 4.48 11.90 -6.95
N ASN A 149 5.11 12.84 -6.25
CA ASN A 149 6.44 12.72 -5.65
C ASN A 149 6.37 12.29 -4.16
N GLY A 150 5.16 12.11 -3.62
CA GLY A 150 4.92 11.78 -2.22
C GLY A 150 5.08 12.95 -1.26
N ASP A 151 4.95 14.19 -1.75
CA ASP A 151 4.92 15.38 -0.91
C ASP A 151 3.49 15.75 -0.56
N LEU A 152 3.26 16.18 0.69
CA LEU A 152 1.97 16.67 1.15
C LEU A 152 1.67 18.02 0.48
N GLU A 153 0.72 18.03 -0.45
CA GLU A 153 0.41 19.20 -1.29
C GLU A 153 -1.07 19.18 -1.68
N ASP A 154 -1.71 20.35 -1.77
CA ASP A 154 -3.08 20.45 -2.29
C ASP A 154 -3.05 20.56 -3.82
N TRP A 155 -3.01 19.41 -4.50
CA TRP A 155 -2.92 19.31 -5.97
C TRP A 155 -4.28 19.17 -6.66
N TRP A 156 -5.39 19.32 -5.92
CA TRP A 156 -6.75 19.26 -6.43
C TRP A 156 -7.39 20.64 -6.45
N THR A 157 -8.26 20.89 -7.42
CA THR A 157 -9.11 22.09 -7.34
C THR A 157 -10.09 21.99 -6.17
N VAL A 158 -10.50 23.14 -5.64
CA VAL A 158 -11.51 23.23 -4.57
C VAL A 158 -12.80 22.50 -4.95
N GLN A 159 -13.23 22.60 -6.21
CA GLN A 159 -14.44 21.95 -6.71
C GLN A 159 -14.33 20.42 -6.68
N THR A 160 -13.21 19.87 -7.13
CA THR A 160 -12.97 18.42 -7.10
C THR A 160 -12.87 17.91 -5.66
N LYS A 161 -12.16 18.64 -4.79
CA LYS A 161 -12.02 18.29 -3.37
C LYS A 161 -13.36 18.26 -2.63
N HIS A 162 -14.20 19.26 -2.85
CA HIS A 162 -15.56 19.27 -2.30
C HIS A 162 -16.40 18.09 -2.82
N THR A 163 -16.35 17.82 -4.13
CA THR A 163 -17.08 16.70 -4.74
C THR A 163 -16.59 15.34 -4.25
N PHE A 164 -15.28 15.18 -4.03
CA PHE A 164 -14.71 13.98 -3.44
C PHE A 164 -15.17 13.79 -2.00
N GLN A 165 -15.16 14.85 -1.19
CA GLN A 165 -15.65 14.78 0.19
C GLN A 165 -17.11 14.28 0.23
N GLN A 166 -17.98 14.83 -0.62
CA GLN A 166 -19.37 14.37 -0.73
C GLN A 166 -19.48 12.88 -1.08
N LYS A 167 -18.58 12.37 -1.93
CA LYS A 167 -18.54 10.94 -2.29
C LYS A 167 -18.04 10.06 -1.15
N LYS A 168 -16.99 10.50 -0.43
CA LYS A 168 -16.51 9.81 0.77
C LYS A 168 -17.60 9.73 1.83
N ASP A 169 -18.38 10.80 2.02
CA ASP A 169 -19.48 10.82 2.99
C ASP A 169 -20.54 9.74 2.67
N LEU A 170 -20.72 9.36 1.41
CA LEU A 170 -21.61 8.25 1.04
C LEU A 170 -21.04 6.91 1.51
N ILE A 171 -19.73 6.68 1.36
CA ILE A 171 -19.05 5.49 1.88
C ILE A 171 -19.14 5.46 3.41
N VAL A 172 -18.83 6.56 4.09
CA VAL A 172 -18.97 6.68 5.55
C VAL A 172 -20.38 6.33 5.99
N LYS A 173 -21.40 6.91 5.35
CA LYS A 173 -22.82 6.66 5.66
C LYS A 173 -23.24 5.22 5.37
N GLN A 174 -22.72 4.60 4.32
CA GLN A 174 -23.00 3.21 4.00
C GLN A 174 -22.43 2.30 5.09
N TYR A 175 -21.13 2.43 5.38
CA TYR A 175 -20.45 1.50 6.28
C TYR A 175 -20.84 1.69 7.74
N SER A 176 -21.21 2.92 8.16
CA SER A 176 -21.71 3.16 9.52
C SER A 176 -23.05 2.48 9.84
N LYS A 177 -23.78 1.99 8.82
CA LYS A 177 -25.03 1.24 9.02
C LYS A 177 -24.80 -0.23 9.34
N PHE A 178 -23.61 -0.77 9.08
CA PHE A 178 -23.32 -2.15 9.41
C PHE A 178 -23.15 -2.32 10.92
N VAL A 179 -23.77 -3.37 11.43
CA VAL A 179 -23.66 -3.81 12.83
C VAL A 179 -22.91 -5.13 12.81
N GLU A 180 -21.83 -5.20 13.57
CA GLU A 180 -21.08 -6.44 13.75
C GLU A 180 -21.92 -7.39 14.63
N PRO A 181 -22.24 -8.60 14.14
CA PRO A 181 -23.25 -9.45 14.76
C PRO A 181 -22.85 -10.04 16.12
N LEU A 182 -21.55 -10.18 16.42
CA LEU A 182 -21.08 -10.78 17.68
C LEU A 182 -21.06 -9.79 18.84
N THR A 183 -20.75 -8.53 18.57
CA THR A 183 -20.59 -7.44 19.55
C THR A 183 -21.78 -6.50 19.57
N GLY A 184 -22.59 -6.48 18.50
CA GLY A 184 -23.68 -5.51 18.31
C GLY A 184 -23.20 -4.08 18.05
N LEU A 185 -21.90 -3.86 17.84
CA LEU A 185 -21.33 -2.54 17.61
C LEU A 185 -21.49 -2.13 16.15
N HIS A 186 -21.76 -0.86 15.93
CA HIS A 186 -21.72 -0.26 14.60
C HIS A 186 -20.27 -0.10 14.14
N LEU A 187 -20.01 -0.40 12.87
CA LEU A 187 -18.74 -0.02 12.26
C LEU A 187 -18.59 1.49 12.27
N ASN A 188 -17.39 1.99 12.57
CA ASN A 188 -17.10 3.41 12.44
C ASN A 188 -16.69 3.70 10.99
N GLY A 189 -17.65 4.14 10.18
CA GLY A 189 -17.41 4.43 8.76
C GLY A 189 -16.42 5.56 8.51
N ASN A 190 -16.18 6.47 9.47
CA ASN A 190 -15.13 7.49 9.34
C ASN A 190 -13.74 6.86 9.45
N ASN A 191 -13.55 5.95 10.41
CA ASN A 191 -12.25 5.31 10.64
C ASN A 191 -11.89 4.32 9.52
N THR A 192 -12.88 3.66 8.92
CA THR A 192 -12.66 2.65 7.89
C THR A 192 -12.73 3.21 6.47
N GLN A 193 -12.96 4.52 6.28
CA GLN A 193 -13.27 5.08 4.96
C GLN A 193 -12.17 4.84 3.91
N GLY A 194 -10.89 4.94 4.28
CA GLY A 194 -9.77 4.71 3.37
C GLY A 194 -9.78 3.30 2.78
N GLU A 195 -9.80 2.30 3.67
CA GLU A 195 -9.93 0.88 3.30
C GLU A 195 -11.20 0.60 2.49
N ASN A 196 -12.34 1.17 2.90
CA ASN A 196 -13.60 0.97 2.17
C ASN A 196 -13.55 1.57 0.76
N ILE A 197 -12.92 2.74 0.59
CA ILE A 197 -12.69 3.35 -0.73
C ILE A 197 -11.77 2.46 -1.55
N ALA A 198 -10.68 1.96 -0.95
CA ALA A 198 -9.71 1.09 -1.59
C ALA A 198 -10.33 -0.25 -2.03
N ASP A 199 -11.15 -0.89 -1.20
CA ASP A 199 -11.87 -2.13 -1.53
C ASP A 199 -12.82 -1.94 -2.72
N ASN A 200 -13.67 -0.90 -2.67
CA ASN A 200 -14.61 -0.63 -3.74
C ASN A 200 -13.87 -0.29 -5.05
N GLY A 201 -12.80 0.51 -4.96
CA GLY A 201 -11.95 0.82 -6.10
C GLY A 201 -11.26 -0.42 -6.67
N GLY A 202 -10.69 -1.25 -5.81
CA GLY A 202 -9.91 -2.43 -6.16
C GLY A 202 -10.73 -3.47 -6.90
N VAL A 203 -11.92 -3.80 -6.41
CA VAL A 203 -12.84 -4.72 -7.09
C VAL A 203 -13.24 -4.18 -8.47
N ILE A 204 -13.56 -2.88 -8.56
CA ILE A 204 -13.96 -2.25 -9.84
C ILE A 204 -12.79 -2.25 -10.84
N LEU A 205 -11.58 -1.92 -10.37
CA LEU A 205 -10.39 -1.88 -11.21
C LEU A 205 -10.02 -3.27 -11.70
N SER A 206 -10.02 -4.27 -10.81
CA SER A 206 -9.72 -5.66 -11.17
C SER A 206 -10.74 -6.22 -12.16
N TYR A 207 -12.03 -6.01 -11.91
CA TYR A 207 -13.09 -6.42 -12.82
C TYR A 207 -12.92 -5.79 -14.20
N ARG A 208 -12.61 -4.49 -14.28
CA ARG A 208 -12.37 -3.83 -15.57
C ARG A 208 -11.13 -4.35 -16.27
N ALA A 209 -10.07 -4.68 -15.53
CA ALA A 209 -8.85 -5.25 -16.08
C ALA A 209 -9.11 -6.64 -16.67
N ALA A 210 -9.82 -7.50 -15.93
CA ALA A 210 -10.23 -8.82 -16.38
C ALA A 210 -11.00 -8.76 -17.72
N PHE A 211 -11.98 -7.88 -17.84
CA PHE A 211 -12.78 -7.76 -19.07
C PHE A 211 -12.08 -7.01 -20.22
N ALA A 212 -10.95 -6.36 -19.95
CA ALA A 212 -10.10 -5.76 -20.97
C ALA A 212 -9.01 -6.73 -21.46
N ASP A 213 -8.75 -7.81 -20.73
CA ASP A 213 -7.80 -8.85 -21.09
C ASP A 213 -8.42 -9.81 -22.10
N ASN A 214 -7.79 -9.91 -23.28
CA ASN A 214 -8.26 -10.79 -24.35
C ASN A 214 -8.10 -12.28 -24.01
N ASN A 215 -7.30 -12.63 -23.01
CA ASN A 215 -7.10 -14.00 -22.55
C ASN A 215 -8.03 -14.39 -21.40
N PHE A 216 -8.90 -13.48 -20.95
CA PHE A 216 -9.86 -13.78 -19.90
C PHE A 216 -10.99 -14.65 -20.46
N GLU A 217 -11.00 -15.93 -20.07
CA GLU A 217 -12.12 -16.83 -20.36
C GLU A 217 -13.36 -16.35 -19.62
N LYS A 218 -14.40 -16.00 -20.39
CA LYS A 218 -15.66 -15.42 -19.91
C LYS A 218 -16.56 -16.45 -19.22
#